data_AF-A0A4E0R115-F1
#
_entry.id   AF-A0A4E0R115-F1
#
_cell.length_a   1.000
_cell.length_b   1.000
_cell.length_c   1.000
_cell.angle_alpha   90.00
_cell.angle_beta   90.00
_cell.angle_gamma   90.00
#
_symmetry.space_group_name_H-M   'P 1'
#
loop_
_entity.id
_entity.type
_entity.pdbx_description
1 polymer ?
#
loop_
_entity_poly.entity_id
_entity_poly.type
_entity_poly.pdbx_seq_one_letter_code
_entity_poly.pdbx_strand_id
1 'polypeptide(L)'
;MSGSAPFNPWKTFYESPEEQAAIKERAKYREAMKAEYRKVLTNPFKPPTGTLHDPALQRWYSARVTHAEYLQPSPKMGLLFGAVFAFFGTLFLAFNSRRTKVLKQIETGELSYEDRALKFLGK
;
A
#
# COMPACT_ATOMS: atom_id res chain seq x y z
N MET A 1 -2.33 -8.12 8.56
CA MET A 1 -2.32 -9.17 9.61
C MET A 1 -1.98 -8.50 10.93
N SER A 2 -3.00 -8.15 11.72
CA SER A 2 -2.83 -7.56 13.05
C SER A 2 -2.50 -8.68 14.03
N GLY A 3 -1.22 -8.90 14.30
CA GLY A 3 -0.74 -9.89 15.26
C GLY A 3 -0.62 -9.31 16.68
N SER A 4 -1.67 -8.71 17.23
CA SER A 4 -1.75 -8.58 18.68
C SER A 4 -2.22 -9.92 19.22
N ALA A 5 -1.45 -10.53 20.12
CA ALA A 5 -1.96 -11.69 20.86
C ALA A 5 -3.34 -11.34 21.44
N PRO A 6 -4.36 -12.21 21.28
CA PRO A 6 -5.68 -11.92 21.83
C PRO A 6 -5.54 -11.66 23.33
N PHE A 7 -6.24 -10.64 23.83
CA PHE A 7 -6.27 -10.33 25.25
C PHE A 7 -6.59 -11.61 26.02
N ASN A 8 -5.63 -12.10 26.81
CA ASN A 8 -5.78 -13.31 27.60
C ASN A 8 -5.75 -12.93 29.08
N PRO A 9 -6.92 -12.84 29.75
CA PRO A 9 -7.02 -12.36 31.13
C PRO A 9 -6.28 -13.27 32.14
N TRP A 10 -5.91 -14.49 31.72
CA TRP A 10 -5.20 -15.45 32.55
C TRP A 10 -3.68 -15.42 32.36
N LYS A 11 -3.19 -14.71 31.34
CA LYS A 11 -1.75 -14.52 31.08
C LYS A 11 -1.24 -13.11 31.38
N THR A 12 -2.13 -12.18 31.71
CA THR A 12 -1.77 -10.78 32.01
C THR A 12 -1.01 -10.61 33.33
N PHE A 13 -1.14 -11.55 34.27
CA PHE A 13 -0.58 -11.42 35.63
C PHE A 13 0.57 -12.40 35.92
N TYR A 14 0.81 -13.39 35.06
CA TYR A 14 1.81 -14.44 35.25
C TYR A 14 2.82 -14.42 34.08
N GLU A 15 3.57 -13.34 33.97
CA GLU A 15 4.67 -13.22 33.01
C GLU A 15 5.89 -13.98 33.54
N SER A 16 6.58 -14.72 32.66
CA SER A 16 7.84 -15.34 33.03
C SER A 16 8.89 -14.26 33.39
N PRO A 17 9.93 -14.57 34.20
CA PRO A 17 10.99 -13.61 34.51
C PRO A 17 11.65 -13.03 33.25
N GLU A 18 11.75 -13.82 32.18
CA GLU A 18 12.30 -13.39 30.88
C GLU A 18 11.36 -12.41 30.16
N GLU A 19 10.05 -12.68 30.16
CA GLU A 19 9.05 -11.77 29.58
C GLU A 19 9.03 -10.43 30.31
N GLN A 20 9.09 -10.45 31.65
CA GLN A 20 9.18 -9.25 32.47
C GLN A 20 10.45 -8.44 32.16
N ALA A 21 11.59 -9.11 31.97
CA ALA A 21 12.83 -8.45 31.58
C ALA A 21 12.68 -7.76 30.21
N ALA A 22 12.14 -8.47 29.21
CA ALA A 22 11.90 -7.91 27.89
C ALA A 22 10.90 -6.72 27.92
N ILE A 23 9.88 -6.77 28.76
CA ILE A 23 8.92 -5.66 28.94
C ILE A 23 9.61 -4.45 29.55
N LYS A 24 10.44 -4.64 30.58
CA LYS A 24 11.23 -3.57 31.20
C LYS A 24 12.21 -2.95 30.20
N GLU A 25 12.86 -3.74 29.36
CA GLU A 25 13.76 -3.23 28.32
C GLU A 25 13.00 -2.39 27.27
N ARG A 26 11.84 -2.86 26.79
CA ARG A 26 10.99 -2.09 25.88
C ARG A 26 10.48 -0.81 26.51
N ALA A 27 10.09 -0.85 27.79
CA ALA A 27 9.66 0.32 28.55
C ALA A 27 10.79 1.35 28.67
N LYS A 28 12.00 0.90 29.03
CA LYS A 28 13.21 1.74 29.10
C LYS A 28 13.49 2.45 27.77
N TYR A 29 13.41 1.72 26.65
CA TYR A 29 13.59 2.30 25.32
C TYR A 29 12.53 3.36 25.00
N ARG A 30 11.26 3.07 25.31
CA ARG A 30 10.14 4.00 25.12
C ARG A 30 10.29 5.26 25.98
N GLU A 31 10.71 5.10 27.23
CA GLU A 31 10.94 6.21 28.15
C GLU A 31 12.08 7.10 27.69
N ALA A 32 13.17 6.53 27.18
CA ALA A 32 14.28 7.27 26.59
C ALA A 32 13.81 8.15 25.42
N MET A 33 13.08 7.58 24.45
CA MET A 33 12.53 8.34 23.31
C MET A 33 11.56 9.45 23.75
N LYS A 34 10.69 9.16 24.74
CA LYS A 34 9.78 10.17 25.31
C LYS A 34 10.53 11.30 26.00
N ALA A 35 11.61 10.99 26.71
CA ALA A 35 12.44 11.98 27.38
C ALA A 35 13.12 12.91 26.37
N GLU A 36 13.65 12.37 25.27
CA GLU A 36 14.21 13.17 24.17
C GLU A 36 13.17 14.10 23.54
N TYR A 37 11.98 13.57 23.21
CA TYR A 37 10.89 14.37 22.65
C TYR A 37 10.48 15.52 23.59
N ARG A 38 10.30 15.23 24.88
CA ARG A 38 9.96 16.25 25.89
C ARG A 38 11.01 17.35 25.98
N LYS A 39 12.31 16.99 26.00
CA LYS A 39 13.41 17.98 26.03
C LYS A 39 13.34 18.98 24.88
N VAL A 40 12.96 18.52 23.68
CA VAL A 40 12.83 19.40 22.53
C VAL A 40 11.54 20.22 22.60
N LEU A 41 10.43 19.61 22.99
CA LEU A 41 9.11 20.26 23.07
C LEU A 41 9.06 21.36 24.13
N THR A 42 9.63 21.13 25.32
CA THR A 42 9.55 22.05 26.45
C THR A 42 10.65 23.10 26.47
N ASN A 43 11.50 23.18 25.43
CA ASN A 43 12.62 24.13 25.40
C ASN A 43 12.13 25.56 25.07
N PRO A 44 12.22 26.53 26.00
CA PRO A 44 11.73 27.89 25.77
C PRO A 44 12.60 28.72 24.82
N PHE A 45 13.84 28.30 24.55
CA PHE A 45 14.79 29.01 23.69
C PHE A 45 14.74 28.57 22.23
N LYS A 46 13.97 27.51 21.91
CA LYS A 46 13.72 27.13 20.51
C LYS A 46 12.47 27.87 20.03
N PRO A 47 12.56 28.71 18.98
CA PRO A 47 11.36 29.26 18.37
C PRO A 47 10.46 28.10 17.90
N PRO A 48 9.13 28.27 17.84
CA PRO A 48 8.22 27.24 17.36
C PRO A 48 8.44 27.00 15.85
N THR A 49 9.46 26.24 15.52
CA THR A 49 9.80 25.84 14.15
C THR A 49 8.91 24.67 13.76
N GLY A 50 7.75 24.95 13.16
CA GLY A 50 6.89 23.96 12.50
C GLY A 50 6.76 22.61 13.21
N THR A 51 6.85 21.53 12.43
CA THR A 51 6.79 20.15 12.92
C THR A 51 8.18 19.66 13.35
N LEU A 52 8.27 19.02 14.52
CA LEU A 52 9.51 18.37 14.96
C LEU A 52 9.88 17.24 14.00
N HIS A 53 11.15 17.21 13.60
CA HIS A 53 11.71 16.12 12.79
C HIS A 53 11.79 14.83 13.61
N ASP A 54 11.19 13.76 13.09
CA ASP A 54 11.27 12.41 13.67
C ASP A 54 12.09 11.50 12.73
N PRO A 55 13.28 11.02 13.15
CA PRO A 55 14.10 10.13 12.33
C PRO A 55 13.45 8.77 12.08
N ALA A 56 12.60 8.26 12.99
CA ALA A 56 11.91 6.99 12.78
C ALA A 56 10.85 7.12 11.68
N LEU A 57 10.10 8.22 11.67
CA LEU A 57 9.13 8.53 10.63
C LEU A 57 9.82 8.72 9.26
N GLN A 58 10.93 9.45 9.21
CA GLN A 58 11.71 9.61 7.98
C GLN A 58 12.18 8.26 7.45
N ARG A 59 12.71 7.37 8.30
CA ARG A 59 13.15 6.03 7.91
C ARG A 59 12.01 5.19 7.35
N TRP A 60 10.82 5.32 7.91
CA TRP A 60 9.63 4.63 7.40
C TRP A 60 9.25 5.11 6.00
N TYR A 61 9.25 6.42 5.77
CA TYR A 61 9.02 6.98 4.44
C TYR A 61 10.12 6.57 3.44
N SER A 62 11.39 6.67 3.84
CA SER A 62 12.50 6.29 2.95
C SER A 62 12.42 4.82 2.56
N ALA A 63 12.12 3.92 3.52
CA ALA A 63 11.99 2.50 3.24
C ALA A 63 10.90 2.20 2.19
N ARG A 64 9.80 2.97 2.18
CA ARG A 64 8.73 2.81 1.18
C ARG A 64 9.15 3.25 -0.22
N VAL A 65 9.95 4.31 -0.30
CA VAL A 65 10.41 4.88 -1.57
C VAL A 65 11.55 4.06 -2.16
N THR A 66 12.47 3.54 -1.33
CA THR A 66 13.64 2.77 -1.77
C THR A 66 13.35 1.29 -2.00
N HIS A 67 12.09 0.84 -1.93
CA HIS A 67 11.74 -0.57 -2.13
C HIS A 67 12.26 -1.16 -3.44
N ALA A 68 12.30 -0.35 -4.51
CA ALA A 68 12.75 -0.80 -5.83
C ALA A 68 14.21 -1.31 -5.83
N GLU A 69 15.07 -0.74 -4.99
CA GLU A 69 16.50 -1.11 -4.89
C GLU A 69 16.70 -2.51 -4.28
N TYR A 70 15.75 -2.98 -3.49
CA TYR A 70 15.81 -4.26 -2.77
C TYR A 70 14.96 -5.35 -3.42
N LEU A 71 14.34 -5.10 -4.57
CA LEU A 71 13.56 -6.10 -5.29
C LEU A 71 14.48 -7.17 -5.87
N GLN A 72 14.32 -8.41 -5.38
CA GLN A 72 15.01 -9.57 -5.92
C GLN A 72 14.11 -10.31 -6.93
N PRO A 73 14.67 -10.81 -8.05
CA PRO A 73 13.92 -11.62 -8.98
C PRO A 73 13.44 -12.89 -8.28
N SER A 74 12.12 -13.10 -8.25
CA SER A 74 11.48 -14.24 -7.57
C SER A 74 10.39 -14.85 -8.46
N PRO A 75 10.24 -16.18 -8.50
CA PRO A 75 9.18 -16.83 -9.28
C PRO A 75 7.78 -16.39 -8.84
N LYS A 76 7.59 -16.08 -7.55
CA LYS A 76 6.32 -15.56 -7.02
C LYS A 76 5.96 -14.19 -7.63
N MET A 77 6.95 -13.33 -7.80
CA MET A 77 6.77 -12.02 -8.44
C MET A 77 6.47 -12.19 -9.93
N GLY A 78 7.15 -13.11 -10.61
CA GLY A 78 6.89 -13.44 -12.01
C GLY A 78 5.45 -13.88 -12.26
N LEU A 79 4.89 -14.74 -11.39
CA LEU A 79 3.48 -15.14 -11.47
C LEU A 79 2.52 -13.96 -11.29
N LEU A 80 2.81 -13.07 -10.35
CA LEU A 80 1.97 -11.90 -10.08
C LEU A 80 1.98 -10.91 -11.26
N PHE A 81 3.15 -10.65 -11.85
CA PHE A 81 3.24 -9.87 -13.09
C PHE A 81 2.53 -10.57 -14.24
N GLY A 82 2.68 -11.89 -14.38
CA GLY A 82 1.96 -12.67 -15.38
C GLY A 82 0.45 -12.54 -15.27
N ALA A 83 -0.10 -12.55 -14.05
CA ALA A 83 -1.52 -12.34 -13.80
C ALA A 83 -1.98 -10.92 -14.22
N VAL A 84 -1.17 -9.90 -13.93
CA VAL A 84 -1.46 -8.52 -14.35
C VAL A 84 -1.45 -8.40 -15.88
N PHE A 85 -0.44 -8.95 -16.56
CA PHE A 85 -0.38 -8.95 -18.02
C PHE A 85 -1.52 -9.75 -18.65
N ALA A 86 -1.89 -10.90 -18.07
CA ALA A 86 -3.03 -11.69 -18.53
C ALA A 86 -4.34 -10.89 -18.41
N PHE A 87 -4.55 -10.20 -17.28
CA PHE A 87 -5.73 -9.34 -17.09
C PHE A 87 -5.82 -8.27 -18.18
N PHE A 88 -4.75 -7.49 -18.39
CA PHE A 88 -4.75 -6.46 -19.44
C PHE A 88 -4.83 -7.03 -20.85
N GLY A 89 -4.20 -8.18 -21.11
CA GLY A 89 -4.28 -8.89 -22.37
C GLY A 89 -5.70 -9.34 -22.71
N THR A 90 -6.44 -9.87 -21.73
CA THR A 90 -7.85 -10.27 -21.94
C THR A 90 -8.75 -9.07 -22.22
N LEU A 91 -8.57 -7.96 -21.48
CA LEU A 91 -9.30 -6.71 -21.75
C LEU A 91 -9.02 -6.19 -23.16
N PHE A 92 -7.74 -6.17 -23.57
CA PHE A 92 -7.35 -5.74 -24.92
C PHE A 92 -8.01 -6.60 -25.99
N LEU A 93 -7.97 -7.93 -25.86
CA LEU A 93 -8.61 -8.86 -26.81
C LEU A 93 -10.12 -8.68 -26.86
N ALA A 94 -10.78 -8.47 -25.72
CA ALA A 94 -12.21 -8.24 -25.65
C ALA A 94 -12.61 -6.93 -26.38
N PHE A 95 -11.91 -5.83 -26.10
CA PHE A 95 -12.15 -4.55 -26.78
C PHE A 95 -11.85 -4.64 -28.28
N ASN A 96 -10.77 -5.31 -28.67
CA ASN A 96 -10.43 -5.47 -30.08
C ASN A 96 -11.45 -6.33 -30.81
N SER A 97 -11.91 -7.44 -30.22
CA SER A 97 -12.95 -8.30 -30.79
C SER A 97 -14.28 -7.56 -30.96
N ARG A 98 -14.66 -6.72 -30.00
CA ARG A 98 -15.84 -5.86 -30.12
C ARG A 98 -15.66 -4.85 -31.25
N ARG A 99 -14.49 -4.20 -31.33
CA ARG A 99 -14.18 -3.22 -32.38
C ARG A 99 -14.24 -3.86 -33.76
N THR A 100 -13.57 -4.99 -33.97
CA THR A 100 -13.55 -5.68 -35.27
C THR A 100 -14.94 -6.13 -35.70
N LYS A 101 -15.76 -6.64 -34.77
CA LYS A 101 -17.16 -6.99 -35.06
C LYS A 101 -17.96 -5.78 -35.52
N VAL A 102 -17.84 -4.64 -34.83
CA VAL A 102 -18.54 -3.40 -35.20
C VAL A 102 -18.05 -2.88 -36.55
N LEU A 103 -16.73 -2.86 -36.79
CA LEU A 103 -16.17 -2.41 -38.07
C LEU A 103 -16.65 -3.28 -39.23
N LYS A 104 -16.66 -4.60 -39.05
CA LYS A 104 -17.16 -5.53 -40.07
C LYS A 104 -18.63 -5.26 -40.44
N GLN A 105 -19.49 -5.01 -39.44
CA GLN A 105 -20.90 -4.67 -39.66
C GLN A 105 -21.08 -3.34 -40.40
N ILE A 106 -20.16 -2.40 -40.20
CA ILE A 106 -20.15 -1.13 -40.93
C ILE A 106 -19.73 -1.35 -42.39
N GLU A 107 -18.70 -2.18 -42.63
CA GLU A 107 -18.19 -2.49 -43.96
C GLU A 107 -19.18 -3.30 -44.81
N THR A 108 -19.88 -4.28 -44.21
CA THR A 108 -20.90 -5.08 -44.91
C THR A 108 -22.21 -4.33 -45.14
N GLY A 109 -22.37 -3.15 -44.54
CA GLY A 109 -23.62 -2.37 -44.62
C GLY A 109 -24.74 -2.91 -43.73
N GLU A 110 -24.46 -3.88 -42.85
CA GLU A 110 -25.43 -4.39 -41.86
C GLU A 110 -25.86 -3.32 -40.85
N LEU A 111 -25.00 -2.33 -40.59
CA LEU A 111 -25.32 -1.19 -39.72
C LEU A 111 -25.69 0.06 -40.55
N SER A 112 -26.91 0.55 -40.37
CA SER A 112 -27.36 1.81 -40.98
C SER A 112 -26.59 3.01 -40.42
N TYR A 113 -26.58 4.14 -41.15
CA TYR A 113 -25.95 5.38 -40.68
C TYR A 113 -26.69 6.00 -39.49
N GLU A 114 -28.01 5.87 -39.44
CA GLU A 114 -28.84 6.35 -38.33
C GLU A 114 -28.51 5.59 -37.04
N ASP A 115 -28.43 4.26 -37.11
CA ASP A 115 -28.08 3.41 -35.97
C ASP A 115 -26.66 3.72 -35.45
N ARG A 116 -25.73 4.05 -36.35
CA ARG A 116 -24.37 4.49 -35.95
C ARG A 116 -24.43 5.78 -35.14
N ALA A 117 -25.17 6.79 -35.63
CA ALA A 117 -25.27 8.09 -34.99
C ALA A 117 -25.88 7.96 -33.58
N LEU A 118 -26.96 7.18 -33.43
CA LEU A 118 -27.63 6.94 -32.13
C LEU A 118 -26.72 6.22 -31.13
N LYS A 119 -25.99 5.19 -31.56
CA LYS A 119 -25.13 4.37 -30.69
C LYS A 119 -23.91 5.11 -30.13
N PHE A 120 -23.39 6.10 -30.87
CA PHE A 120 -22.25 6.93 -30.44
C PHE A 120 -22.66 8.24 -29.76
N LEU A 121 -23.89 8.74 -29.96
CA LEU A 121 -24.42 9.90 -29.23
C LEU A 121 -24.98 9.59 -27.84
N GLY A 122 -25.09 8.33 -27.44
CA GLY A 122 -25.51 7.96 -26.09
C GLY A 122 -26.95 8.38 -25.77
N LYS A 123 -27.87 8.19 -26.71
CA LYS A 123 -29.32 8.23 -26.48
C LYS A 123 -29.92 6.85 -26.59
#